data_AF-A0A2H9R8Z9-F1
#
_entry.id   AF-A0A2H9R8Z9-F1
#
_cell.length_a   1.000
_cell.length_b   1.000
_cell.length_c   1.000
_cell.angle_alpha   90.00
_cell.angle_beta   90.00
_cell.angle_gamma   90.00
#
_symmetry.space_group_name_H-M   'P 1'
#
loop_
_entity.id
_entity.type
_entity.pdbx_description
1 polymer ?
#
loop_
_entity_poly.entity_id
_entity_poly.type
_entity_poly.pdbx_seq_one_letter_code
_entity_poly.pdbx_strand_id
1 'polypeptide(L)'
;MNVSDFLEIIKTQKKISHKARLYIIDKNNHYFLNDGILKNGFDSKLIVTKNRDDVLSAFSKMAFLFDEIIRLRIVTYSNQNDSKELLYLLNLIPINRKIRTFLDWTVFGPEYTRDMSRLFEVRNDTVHCVSVDEVKYTPKNSLSLSSVHGFKKFKTDLNKAWGNLLKIYVTEQQKINWDTLLEELKL
;
A
#
# COMPACT_ATOMS: atom_id res chain seq x y z
N MET A 1 0.69 15.55 19.27
CA MET A 1 -0.69 15.10 18.94
C MET A 1 -0.69 13.70 18.30
N ASN A 2 -1.77 12.92 18.42
CA ASN A 2 -1.89 11.61 17.76
C ASN A 2 -2.66 11.67 16.41
N VAL A 3 -2.72 10.56 15.66
CA VAL A 3 -3.40 10.51 14.35
C VAL A 3 -4.91 10.76 14.42
N SER A 4 -5.59 10.30 15.47
CA SER A 4 -7.02 10.51 15.65
C SER A 4 -7.32 11.99 15.88
N ASP A 5 -6.55 12.64 16.76
CA ASP A 5 -6.66 14.08 17.03
C ASP A 5 -6.45 14.91 15.73
N PHE A 6 -5.42 14.56 14.94
CA PHE A 6 -5.16 15.19 13.65
C PHE A 6 -6.35 15.05 12.68
N LEU A 7 -6.93 13.85 12.60
CA LEU A 7 -8.07 13.58 11.72
C LEU A 7 -9.33 14.33 12.17
N GLU A 8 -9.57 14.46 13.47
CA GLU A 8 -10.68 15.25 14.00
C GLU A 8 -10.57 16.72 13.58
N ILE A 9 -9.39 17.31 13.72
CA ILE A 9 -9.13 18.68 13.28
C ILE A 9 -9.37 18.79 11.77
N ILE A 10 -8.69 17.97 10.96
CA ILE A 10 -8.75 18.04 9.49
C ILE A 10 -10.19 17.89 8.96
N LYS A 11 -11.00 17.00 9.54
CA LYS A 11 -12.40 16.78 9.11
C LYS A 11 -13.29 18.00 9.31
N THR A 12 -12.96 18.90 10.24
CA THR A 12 -13.72 20.14 10.48
C THR A 12 -13.31 21.29 9.56
N GLN A 13 -12.19 21.16 8.84
CA GLN A 13 -11.65 22.24 8.04
C GLN A 13 -12.30 22.34 6.67
N LYS A 14 -12.72 23.56 6.30
CA LYS A 14 -13.28 23.85 4.97
C LYS A 14 -12.21 24.02 3.88
N LYS A 15 -10.99 24.38 4.28
CA LYS A 15 -9.85 24.61 3.39
C LYS A 15 -8.62 23.96 4.01
N ILE A 16 -8.01 23.04 3.28
CA ILE A 16 -6.75 22.40 3.67
C ILE A 16 -5.72 22.76 2.61
N SER A 17 -4.50 23.08 3.03
CA SER A 17 -3.40 23.38 2.11
C SER A 17 -3.11 22.22 1.15
N HIS A 18 -2.82 22.53 -0.12
CA HIS A 18 -2.46 21.54 -1.14
C HIS A 18 -1.03 20.99 -0.98
N LYS A 19 -0.30 21.46 0.03
CA LYS A 19 1.10 21.10 0.26
C LYS A 19 1.31 19.69 0.82
N ALA A 20 0.26 19.04 1.31
CA ALA A 20 0.34 17.70 1.86
C ALA A 20 -0.33 16.66 0.96
N ARG A 21 0.32 15.50 0.85
CA ARG A 21 -0.21 14.27 0.28
C ARG A 21 0.17 13.11 1.20
N LEU A 22 -0.82 12.49 1.81
CA LEU A 22 -0.62 11.49 2.84
C LEU A 22 -1.78 10.48 2.87
N TYR A 23 -1.45 9.19 2.84
CA TYR A 23 -2.37 8.14 3.23
C TYR A 23 -2.37 7.98 4.76
N ILE A 24 -3.53 7.88 5.38
CA ILE A 24 -3.66 7.91 6.83
C ILE A 24 -4.46 6.69 7.27
N ILE A 25 -3.89 5.90 8.16
CA ILE A 25 -4.57 4.79 8.82
C ILE A 25 -4.78 5.17 10.29
N ASP A 26 -6.05 5.18 10.70
CA ASP A 26 -6.45 5.26 12.09
C ASP A 26 -7.33 4.05 12.44
N LYS A 27 -6.77 3.13 13.22
CA LYS A 27 -7.37 1.82 13.55
C LYS A 27 -7.70 1.05 12.26
N ASN A 28 -8.99 0.92 11.94
CA ASN A 28 -9.48 0.21 10.75
C ASN A 28 -9.97 1.17 9.65
N ASN A 29 -9.95 2.48 9.91
CA ASN A 29 -10.41 3.50 8.98
C ASN A 29 -9.21 4.08 8.25
N HIS A 30 -9.31 4.11 6.93
CA HIS A 30 -8.25 4.64 6.10
C HIS A 30 -8.74 5.90 5.41
N TYR A 31 -7.85 6.86 5.25
CA TYR A 31 -8.11 8.14 4.61
C TYR A 31 -6.97 8.48 3.66
N PHE A 32 -7.25 9.35 2.71
CA PHE A 32 -6.26 9.86 1.79
C PHE A 32 -6.41 11.36 1.66
N LEU A 33 -5.43 12.09 2.20
CA LEU A 33 -5.31 13.53 2.04
C LEU A 33 -4.47 13.79 0.79
N ASN A 34 -5.05 14.45 -0.21
CA ASN A 34 -4.33 14.83 -1.41
C ASN A 34 -4.95 16.09 -2.01
N ASP A 35 -4.11 17.04 -2.40
CA ASP A 35 -4.51 18.32 -2.96
C ASP A 35 -5.60 19.02 -2.13
N GLY A 36 -5.44 19.03 -0.80
CA GLY A 36 -6.35 19.71 0.13
C GLY A 36 -7.69 19.02 0.34
N ILE A 37 -7.87 17.79 -0.17
CA ILE A 37 -9.11 17.01 0.00
C ILE A 37 -8.80 15.74 0.78
N LEU A 38 -9.52 15.54 1.89
CA LEU A 38 -9.53 14.27 2.61
C LEU A 38 -10.62 13.36 2.03
N LYS A 39 -10.23 12.20 1.49
CA LYS A 39 -11.14 11.17 0.97
C LYS A 39 -11.04 9.90 1.81
N ASN A 40 -12.05 9.04 1.71
CA ASN A 40 -11.95 7.68 2.23
C ASN A 40 -10.89 6.90 1.43
N GLY A 41 -10.04 6.17 2.15
CA GLY A 41 -9.05 5.28 1.57
C GLY A 41 -9.60 3.88 1.30
N PHE A 42 -8.71 2.94 1.00
CA PHE A 42 -9.06 1.53 0.87
C PHE A 42 -9.57 0.90 2.16
N ASP A 43 -10.31 -0.20 2.03
CA ASP A 43 -10.71 -1.02 3.18
C ASP A 43 -9.51 -1.66 3.89
N SER A 44 -9.63 -1.83 5.20
CA SER A 44 -8.65 -2.55 6.03
C SER A 44 -8.51 -4.03 5.66
N LYS A 45 -9.45 -4.60 4.92
CA LYS A 45 -9.43 -6.00 4.45
C LYS A 45 -9.49 -6.07 2.93
N LEU A 46 -8.76 -7.02 2.34
CA LEU A 46 -8.86 -7.31 0.91
C LEU A 46 -9.93 -8.35 0.65
N ILE A 47 -11.03 -7.93 0.02
CA ILE A 47 -12.00 -8.85 -0.57
C ILE A 47 -11.51 -9.17 -1.99
N VAL A 48 -11.16 -10.44 -2.21
CA VAL A 48 -10.70 -10.93 -3.51
C VAL A 48 -11.53 -12.13 -3.89
N THR A 49 -12.19 -12.06 -5.05
CA THR A 49 -12.84 -13.20 -5.69
C THR A 49 -11.92 -13.80 -6.76
N LYS A 50 -12.25 -15.00 -7.24
CA LYS A 50 -11.46 -15.71 -8.24
C LYS A 50 -11.76 -15.13 -9.63
N ASN A 51 -11.35 -13.88 -9.82
CA ASN A 51 -11.48 -13.12 -11.05
C ASN A 51 -10.21 -12.31 -11.27
N ARG A 52 -9.82 -12.14 -12.54
CA ARG A 52 -8.58 -11.46 -12.94
C ARG A 52 -8.51 -10.04 -12.40
N ASP A 53 -9.58 -9.27 -12.55
CA ASP A 53 -9.59 -7.85 -12.21
C ASP A 53 -9.61 -7.65 -10.69
N ASP A 54 -10.30 -8.53 -9.95
CA ASP A 54 -10.25 -8.54 -8.48
C ASP A 54 -8.85 -8.82 -7.94
N VAL A 55 -8.15 -9.81 -8.53
CA VAL A 55 -6.77 -10.14 -8.14
C VAL A 55 -5.84 -8.97 -8.47
N LEU A 56 -5.93 -8.41 -9.67
CA LEU A 56 -5.11 -7.25 -10.07
C LEU A 56 -5.42 -6.01 -9.22
N SER A 57 -6.68 -5.76 -8.89
CA SER A 57 -7.12 -4.68 -8.01
C SER A 57 -6.50 -4.80 -6.61
N ALA A 58 -6.47 -6.01 -6.06
CA ALA A 58 -5.81 -6.27 -4.78
C ALA A 58 -4.30 -5.92 -4.83
N PHE A 59 -3.61 -6.32 -5.90
CA PHE A 59 -2.20 -5.97 -6.06
C PHE A 59 -1.97 -4.48 -6.29
N SER A 60 -2.86 -3.79 -7.00
CA SER A 60 -2.79 -2.33 -7.16
C SER A 60 -2.87 -1.60 -5.82
N LYS A 61 -3.71 -2.07 -4.88
CA LYS A 61 -3.78 -1.52 -3.52
C LYS A 61 -2.47 -1.73 -2.74
N MET A 62 -1.85 -2.91 -2.88
CA MET A 62 -0.54 -3.19 -2.28
C MET A 62 0.57 -2.32 -2.87
N ALA A 63 0.60 -2.19 -4.20
CA ALA A 63 1.56 -1.35 -4.91
C ALA A 63 1.44 0.12 -4.52
N PHE A 64 0.20 0.62 -4.36
CA PHE A 64 -0.05 1.95 -3.83
C PHE A 64 0.61 2.14 -2.45
N LEU A 65 0.43 1.19 -1.52
CA LEU A 65 1.07 1.30 -0.20
C LEU A 65 2.59 1.21 -0.27
N PHE A 66 3.16 0.47 -1.23
CA PHE A 66 4.60 0.48 -1.43
C PHE A 66 5.08 1.89 -1.76
N ASP A 67 4.41 2.55 -2.69
CA ASP A 67 4.78 3.90 -3.10
C ASP A 67 4.60 4.89 -1.95
N GLU A 68 3.52 4.77 -1.19
CA GLU A 68 3.31 5.64 -0.02
C GLU A 68 4.33 5.38 1.11
N ILE A 69 4.78 4.14 1.35
CA ILE A 69 5.89 3.86 2.30
C ILE A 69 7.19 4.53 1.82
N ILE A 70 7.51 4.40 0.53
CA ILE A 70 8.73 5.01 -0.02
C ILE A 70 8.63 6.54 0.07
N ARG A 71 7.48 7.11 -0.29
CA ARG A 71 7.24 8.55 -0.18
C ARG A 71 7.37 9.03 1.27
N LEU A 72 6.77 8.33 2.23
CA LEU A 72 6.91 8.66 3.66
C LEU A 72 8.36 8.74 4.12
N ARG A 73 9.24 7.88 3.59
CA ARG A 73 10.66 7.88 3.95
C ARG A 73 11.48 8.99 3.30
N ILE A 74 11.13 9.39 2.08
CA ILE A 74 11.96 10.34 1.30
C ILE A 74 11.43 11.77 1.43
N VAL A 75 10.13 11.97 1.23
CA VAL A 75 9.48 13.29 1.17
C VAL A 75 8.42 13.47 2.26
N THR A 76 8.28 12.48 3.14
CA THR A 76 7.31 12.49 4.24
C THR A 76 5.88 12.69 3.70
N TYR A 77 5.25 13.82 3.99
CA TYR A 77 3.91 14.18 3.52
C TYR A 77 3.94 15.27 2.43
N SER A 78 5.11 15.74 1.99
CA SER A 78 5.21 16.83 1.01
C SER A 78 4.54 16.46 -0.31
N ASN A 79 3.83 17.43 -0.90
CA ASN A 79 3.20 17.37 -2.22
C ASN A 79 3.78 18.40 -3.20
N GLN A 80 5.03 18.81 -2.96
CA GLN A 80 5.75 19.75 -3.82
C GLN A 80 6.38 19.04 -5.04
N ASN A 81 7.15 19.76 -5.86
CA ASN A 81 7.71 19.26 -7.12
C ASN A 81 8.52 17.97 -6.94
N ASP A 82 9.39 17.91 -5.93
CA ASP A 82 10.19 16.71 -5.62
C ASP A 82 9.32 15.47 -5.35
N SER A 83 8.13 15.65 -4.74
CA SER A 83 7.18 14.56 -4.54
C SER A 83 6.56 14.08 -5.85
N LYS A 84 6.31 14.98 -6.81
CA LYS A 84 5.76 14.62 -8.13
C LYS A 84 6.80 13.86 -8.96
N GLU A 85 8.04 14.32 -8.94
CA GLU A 85 9.16 13.64 -9.61
C GLU A 85 9.42 12.27 -8.99
N LEU A 86 9.42 12.17 -7.66
CA LEU A 86 9.54 10.88 -6.97
C LEU A 86 8.40 9.94 -7.37
N LEU A 87 7.14 10.39 -7.39
CA LEU A 87 6.03 9.54 -7.79
C LEU A 87 6.15 9.05 -9.25
N TYR A 88 6.62 9.91 -10.15
CA TYR A 88 6.92 9.53 -11.52
C TYR A 88 7.99 8.41 -11.57
N LEU A 89 9.10 8.59 -10.85
CA LEU A 89 10.16 7.58 -10.76
C LEU A 89 9.64 6.26 -10.17
N LEU A 90 8.85 6.33 -9.10
CA LEU A 90 8.24 5.14 -8.48
C LEU A 90 7.35 4.38 -9.46
N ASN A 91 6.60 5.07 -10.33
CA ASN A 91 5.78 4.40 -11.34
C ASN A 91 6.60 3.65 -12.40
N LEU A 92 7.85 4.06 -12.64
CA LEU A 92 8.76 3.38 -13.58
C LEU A 92 9.49 2.19 -12.95
N ILE A 93 9.64 2.17 -11.63
CA ILE A 93 10.38 1.12 -10.92
C ILE A 93 9.54 -0.17 -10.85
N PRO A 94 10.06 -1.31 -11.33
CA PRO A 94 9.38 -2.59 -11.19
C PRO A 94 9.13 -2.95 -9.72
N ILE A 95 7.98 -3.54 -9.40
CA ILE A 95 7.62 -3.86 -8.02
C ILE A 95 8.65 -4.76 -7.33
N ASN A 96 9.24 -5.72 -8.03
CA ASN A 96 10.28 -6.58 -7.46
C ASN A 96 11.51 -5.77 -6.99
N ARG A 97 11.82 -4.65 -7.64
CA ARG A 97 12.87 -3.73 -7.18
C ARG A 97 12.44 -2.99 -5.92
N LYS A 98 11.19 -2.53 -5.83
CA LYS A 98 10.63 -1.92 -4.60
C LYS A 98 10.67 -2.90 -3.41
N ILE A 99 10.27 -4.15 -3.63
CA ILE A 99 10.34 -5.21 -2.60
C ILE A 99 11.78 -5.40 -2.11
N ARG A 100 12.76 -5.43 -3.03
CA ARG A 100 14.17 -5.53 -2.65
C ARG A 100 14.64 -4.31 -1.85
N THR A 101 14.28 -3.11 -2.29
CA THR A 101 14.59 -1.87 -1.57
C THR A 101 14.07 -1.91 -0.14
N PHE A 102 12.85 -2.42 0.10
CA PHE A 102 12.32 -2.56 1.47
C PHE A 102 13.12 -3.52 2.35
N LEU A 103 13.68 -4.59 1.79
CA LEU A 103 14.59 -5.46 2.52
C LEU A 103 15.88 -4.72 2.89
N ASP A 104 16.49 -4.03 1.91
CA ASP A 104 17.74 -3.29 2.13
C ASP A 104 17.56 -2.16 3.16
N TRP A 105 16.36 -1.57 3.20
CA TRP A 105 15.96 -0.54 4.14
C TRP A 105 15.44 -1.06 5.49
N THR A 106 15.52 -2.38 5.70
CA THR A 106 15.01 -3.09 6.89
C THR A 106 13.55 -2.76 7.23
N VAL A 107 12.75 -2.39 6.21
CA VAL A 107 11.29 -2.23 6.31
C VAL A 107 10.65 -3.61 6.29
N PHE A 108 11.13 -4.48 5.40
CA PHE A 108 10.67 -5.86 5.29
C PHE A 108 11.72 -6.80 5.88
N GLY A 109 11.26 -7.76 6.69
CA GLY A 109 12.08 -8.90 7.07
C GLY A 109 12.33 -9.86 5.89
N PRO A 110 13.35 -10.72 5.96
CA PRO A 110 13.67 -11.66 4.88
C PRO A 110 12.50 -12.58 4.50
N GLU A 111 11.78 -13.11 5.50
CA GLU A 111 10.62 -13.99 5.26
C GLU A 111 9.49 -13.27 4.54
N TYR A 112 9.15 -12.06 5.00
CA TYR A 112 8.10 -11.26 4.39
C TYR A 112 8.46 -10.82 2.97
N THR A 113 9.74 -10.50 2.72
CA THR A 113 10.25 -10.18 1.38
C THR A 113 10.07 -11.34 0.41
N ARG A 114 10.39 -12.56 0.86
CA ARG A 114 10.20 -13.79 0.07
C ARG A 114 8.72 -14.03 -0.24
N ASP A 115 7.86 -13.90 0.77
CA ASP A 115 6.41 -14.10 0.60
C ASP A 115 5.80 -13.07 -0.37
N MET A 116 6.20 -11.81 -0.26
CA MET A 116 5.78 -10.74 -1.17
C MET A 116 6.28 -11.00 -2.60
N SER A 117 7.52 -11.44 -2.78
CA SER A 117 8.06 -11.75 -4.12
C SER A 117 7.23 -12.83 -4.82
N ARG A 118 6.90 -13.91 -4.10
CA ARG A 118 6.05 -15.01 -4.62
C ARG A 118 4.61 -14.57 -4.92
N LEU A 119 4.06 -13.66 -4.12
CA LEU A 119 2.74 -13.09 -4.41
C LEU A 119 2.79 -12.21 -5.66
N PHE A 120 3.85 -11.42 -5.86
CA PHE A 120 3.97 -10.57 -7.05
C PHE A 120 4.36 -11.32 -8.33
N GLU A 121 4.87 -12.55 -8.23
CA GLU A 121 4.90 -13.49 -9.36
C GLU A 121 3.48 -13.79 -9.86
N VAL A 122 2.53 -14.10 -8.96
CA VAL A 122 1.11 -14.29 -9.30
C VAL A 122 0.55 -13.05 -10.00
N ARG A 123 0.87 -11.84 -9.51
CA ARG A 123 0.46 -10.59 -10.16
C ARG A 123 0.94 -10.53 -11.59
N ASN A 124 2.22 -10.83 -11.84
CA ASN A 124 2.81 -10.77 -13.17
C ASN A 124 2.13 -11.75 -14.12
N ASP A 125 1.94 -13.00 -13.70
CA ASP A 125 1.22 -14.00 -14.48
C ASP A 125 -0.24 -13.56 -14.76
N THR A 126 -0.90 -12.98 -13.76
CA THR A 126 -2.30 -12.52 -13.88
C THR A 126 -2.45 -11.37 -14.89
N VAL A 127 -1.43 -10.50 -15.03
CA VAL A 127 -1.47 -9.43 -16.04
C VAL A 127 -1.52 -10.01 -17.45
N HIS A 128 -0.84 -11.14 -17.68
CA HIS A 128 -0.66 -11.76 -18.98
C HIS A 128 -1.64 -12.90 -19.29
N CYS A 129 -2.56 -13.23 -18.38
CA CYS A 129 -3.58 -14.25 -18.61
C CYS A 129 -4.94 -13.62 -18.99
N VAL A 130 -5.79 -14.42 -19.63
CA VAL A 130 -7.21 -14.08 -19.82
C VAL A 130 -8.01 -14.49 -18.57
N SER A 131 -7.72 -15.68 -18.02
CA SER A 131 -8.32 -16.18 -16.79
C SER A 131 -7.28 -16.47 -15.72
N VAL A 132 -7.65 -16.21 -14.46
CA VAL A 132 -6.86 -16.60 -13.26
C VAL A 132 -6.65 -18.11 -13.19
N ASP A 133 -7.46 -18.91 -13.90
CA ASP A 133 -7.27 -20.36 -13.99
C ASP A 133 -5.93 -20.78 -14.60
N GLU A 134 -5.32 -19.90 -15.40
CA GLU A 134 -4.02 -20.12 -16.07
C GLU A 134 -2.84 -19.86 -15.13
N VAL A 135 -3.09 -19.26 -13.96
CA VAL A 135 -2.08 -18.77 -13.04
C VAL A 135 -1.77 -19.79 -11.94
N LYS A 136 -0.50 -19.87 -11.56
CA LYS A 136 -0.01 -20.72 -10.46
C LYS A 136 0.53 -19.85 -9.32
N TYR A 137 0.36 -20.32 -8.09
CA TYR A 137 0.93 -19.74 -6.88
C TYR A 137 1.89 -20.73 -6.23
N THR A 138 3.13 -20.30 -5.95
CA THR A 138 4.20 -21.20 -5.47
C THR A 138 4.73 -20.77 -4.08
N PRO A 139 3.96 -20.95 -2.99
CA PRO A 139 4.42 -20.64 -1.64
C PRO A 139 5.50 -21.62 -1.14
N LYS A 140 5.42 -22.89 -1.59
CA LYS A 140 6.40 -23.95 -1.37
C LYS A 140 6.36 -24.94 -2.54
N ASN A 141 5.15 -25.40 -2.84
CA ASN A 141 4.83 -26.19 -4.03
C ASN A 141 3.96 -25.37 -4.97
N SER A 142 4.02 -25.68 -6.27
CA SER A 142 3.18 -25.02 -7.28
C SER A 142 1.71 -25.41 -7.08
N LEU A 143 0.84 -24.44 -6.85
CA LEU A 143 -0.60 -24.61 -6.69
C LEU A 143 -1.33 -23.87 -7.81
N SER A 144 -2.24 -24.55 -8.51
CA SER A 144 -3.07 -23.87 -9.51
C SER A 144 -4.11 -22.98 -8.83
N LEU A 145 -4.23 -21.73 -9.27
CA LEU A 145 -5.32 -20.85 -8.85
C LEU A 145 -6.67 -21.28 -9.43
N SER A 146 -6.68 -22.15 -10.45
CA SER A 146 -7.91 -22.78 -10.91
C SER A 146 -8.57 -23.68 -9.85
N SER A 147 -7.76 -24.26 -8.97
CA SER A 147 -8.27 -25.13 -7.91
C SER A 147 -8.83 -24.33 -6.73
N VAL A 148 -9.91 -24.83 -6.12
CA VAL A 148 -10.50 -24.22 -4.89
C VAL A 148 -9.45 -24.13 -3.78
N HIS A 149 -8.67 -25.20 -3.59
CA HIS A 149 -7.64 -25.24 -2.57
C HIS A 149 -6.50 -24.24 -2.85
N GLY A 150 -5.98 -24.21 -4.08
CA GLY A 150 -4.91 -23.30 -4.47
C GLY A 150 -5.32 -21.83 -4.36
N PHE A 151 -6.52 -21.48 -4.84
CA PHE A 151 -7.04 -20.13 -4.70
C PHE A 151 -7.28 -19.74 -3.23
N LYS A 152 -7.83 -20.65 -2.42
CA LYS A 152 -8.02 -20.41 -0.99
C LYS A 152 -6.68 -20.13 -0.29
N LYS A 153 -5.64 -20.92 -0.59
CA LYS A 153 -4.30 -20.72 -0.02
C LYS A 153 -3.70 -19.38 -0.44
N PHE A 154 -3.75 -19.07 -1.73
CA PHE A 154 -3.33 -17.76 -2.25
C PHE A 154 -4.05 -16.61 -1.54
N LYS A 155 -5.38 -16.66 -1.45
CA LYS A 155 -6.19 -15.62 -0.79
C LYS A 155 -5.83 -15.45 0.68
N THR A 156 -5.57 -16.54 1.40
CA THR A 156 -5.12 -16.49 2.80
C THR A 156 -3.76 -15.80 2.92
N ASP A 157 -2.81 -16.16 2.08
CA ASP A 157 -1.46 -15.60 2.12
C ASP A 157 -1.45 -14.12 1.68
N LEU A 158 -2.23 -13.77 0.67
CA LEU A 158 -2.43 -12.38 0.23
C LEU A 158 -3.04 -11.51 1.35
N ASN A 159 -4.07 -12.01 2.05
CA ASN A 159 -4.69 -11.28 3.15
C ASN A 159 -3.74 -11.13 4.35
N LYS A 160 -2.97 -12.16 4.67
CA LYS A 160 -1.93 -12.08 5.70
C LYS A 160 -0.88 -11.04 5.30
N ALA A 161 -0.45 -11.06 4.04
CA ALA A 161 0.53 -10.14 3.52
C ALA A 161 0.05 -8.69 3.56
N TRP A 162 -1.21 -8.44 3.19
CA TRP A 162 -1.87 -7.15 3.32
C TRP A 162 -1.93 -6.66 4.77
N GLY A 163 -2.38 -7.50 5.70
CA GLY A 163 -2.43 -7.13 7.12
C GLY A 163 -1.06 -6.77 7.68
N ASN A 164 0.00 -7.47 7.27
CA ASN A 164 1.36 -7.11 7.63
C ASN A 164 1.82 -5.79 6.97
N LEU A 165 1.46 -5.57 5.70
CA LEU A 165 1.79 -4.33 4.99
C LEU A 165 1.18 -3.10 5.67
N LEU A 166 -0.09 -3.21 6.10
CA LEU A 166 -0.78 -2.16 6.85
C LEU A 166 -0.08 -1.85 8.18
N LYS A 167 0.36 -2.89 8.91
CA LYS A 167 1.11 -2.69 10.17
C LYS A 167 2.43 -1.96 9.92
N ILE A 168 3.17 -2.35 8.88
CA ILE A 168 4.40 -1.69 8.48
C ILE A 168 4.13 -0.23 8.11
N TYR A 169 3.09 0.04 7.32
CA TYR A 169 2.68 1.40 6.99
C TYR A 169 2.41 2.23 8.24
N VAL A 170 1.64 1.69 9.21
CA VAL A 170 1.36 2.37 10.48
C VAL A 170 2.63 2.67 11.27
N THR A 171 3.60 1.76 11.30
CA THR A 171 4.91 2.01 11.94
C THR A 171 5.68 3.15 11.26
N GLU A 172 5.64 3.24 9.93
CA GLU A 172 6.26 4.36 9.21
C GLU A 172 5.48 5.68 9.42
N GLN A 173 4.15 5.62 9.44
CA GLN A 173 3.27 6.75 9.73
C GLN A 173 3.50 7.33 11.14
N GLN A 174 3.83 6.50 12.13
CA GLN A 174 4.13 6.94 13.50
C GLN A 174 5.36 7.87 13.59
N LYS A 175 6.20 7.92 12.55
CA LYS A 175 7.36 8.82 12.48
C LYS A 175 6.99 10.24 12.06
N ILE A 176 5.75 10.48 11.64
CA ILE A 176 5.27 11.80 11.24
C ILE A 176 5.11 12.67 12.49
N ASN A 177 5.69 13.86 12.45
CA ASN A 177 5.37 14.91 13.41
C ASN A 177 4.06 15.59 12.99
N TRP A 178 2.96 15.17 13.63
CA TRP A 178 1.62 15.68 13.30
C TRP A 178 1.40 17.14 13.67
N ASP A 179 2.08 17.62 14.73
CA ASP A 179 1.98 19.02 15.17
C ASP A 179 2.60 19.93 14.09
N THR A 180 3.80 19.59 13.60
CA THR A 180 4.42 20.30 12.47
C THR A 180 3.58 20.23 11.20
N LEU A 181 2.96 19.09 10.90
CA LEU A 181 2.08 18.97 9.74
C LEU A 181 0.88 19.93 9.83
N LEU A 182 0.25 20.08 11.00
CA LEU A 182 -0.86 21.05 11.15
C LEU A 182 -0.40 22.49 10.90
N GLU A 183 0.73 22.88 11.49
CA GLU A 183 1.30 24.21 11.30
C GLU A 183 1.55 24.50 9.80
N GLU A 184 2.12 23.54 9.07
CA GLU A 184 2.37 23.66 7.63
C GLU A 184 1.07 23.70 6.78
N LEU A 185 0.02 23.04 7.27
CA LEU A 185 -1.31 23.08 6.67
C LEU A 185 -2.05 24.40 6.98
N LYS A 186 -1.51 25.23 7.87
CA LYS A 186 -2.10 26.49 8.37
C LYS A 186 -3.44 26.26 9.08
N LEU A 187 -3.50 25.20 9.88
CA LEU A 187 -4.69 24.77 10.62
C LEU A 187 -4.49 24.89 12.13
#